data_AF-A0A921ELM4-F1
#
_entry.id   AF-A0A921ELM4-F1
#
_cell.length_a   1.000
_cell.length_b   1.000
_cell.length_c   1.000
_cell.angle_alpha   90.00
_cell.angle_beta   90.00
_cell.angle_gamma   90.00
#
_symmetry.space_group_name_H-M   'P 1'
#
loop_
_entity.id
_entity.type
_entity.pdbx_description
1 polymer ?
#
loop_
_entity_poly.entity_id
_entity_poly.type
_entity_poly.pdbx_seq_one_letter_code
_entity_poly.pdbx_strand_id
1 'polypeptide(L)'
;MSKRSAIWTTLGIIVLIVAIYVAMLLLAPSGAEFGGTDATANDMLQAEPWFKPIFSPGDISGELESGLFALQAALGGIVFGFVVGRFARGRDVKGE
;
A
#
# COMPACT_ATOMS: atom_id res chain seq x y z
N MET A 1 18.67 19.29 9.82
CA MET A 1 18.19 19.35 8.43
C MET A 1 17.37 20.62 8.23
N SER A 2 17.67 21.42 7.19
CA SER A 2 16.84 22.59 6.87
C SER A 2 15.45 22.10 6.43
N LYS A 3 14.38 22.82 6.82
CA LYS A 3 12.99 22.47 6.43
C LYS A 3 12.83 22.27 4.92
N ARG A 4 13.64 22.98 4.12
CA ARG A 4 13.69 22.86 2.67
C ARG A 4 14.28 21.52 2.22
N SER A 5 15.40 21.08 2.80
CA SER A 5 16.02 19.79 2.49
C SER A 5 15.09 18.60 2.76
N ALA A 6 14.32 18.63 3.86
CA ALA A 6 13.37 17.57 4.17
C ALA A 6 12.26 17.43 3.11
N ILE A 7 11.73 18.55 2.59
CA ILE A 7 10.72 18.55 1.53
C ILE A 7 11.26 17.93 0.24
N TRP A 8 12.47 18.32 -0.16
CA TRP A 8 13.11 17.75 -1.36
C TRP A 8 13.40 16.26 -1.21
N THR A 9 13.83 15.81 -0.03
CA THR A 9 14.00 14.38 0.26
C THR A 9 12.67 13.63 0.17
N THR A 10 11.59 14.13 0.77
CA THR A 10 10.27 13.50 0.68
C THR A 10 9.75 13.45 -0.75
N LEU A 11 9.87 14.54 -1.52
CA LEU A 11 9.48 14.57 -2.93
C LEU A 11 10.31 13.58 -3.76
N GLY A 12 11.62 13.50 -3.51
CA GLY A 12 12.49 12.52 -4.16
C GLY A 12 12.06 11.07 -3.88
N ILE A 13 11.69 10.77 -2.63
CA ILE A 13 11.18 9.43 -2.24
C ILE A 13 9.85 9.12 -2.94
N ILE A 14 8.91 10.08 -2.99
CA ILE A 14 7.62 9.88 -3.67
C ILE A 14 7.84 9.61 -5.16
N VAL A 15 8.68 10.42 -5.82
CA VAL A 15 9.00 10.23 -7.25
C VAL A 15 9.64 8.86 -7.48
N LEU A 16 10.54 8.44 -6.60
CA LEU A 16 11.17 7.12 -6.70
C LEU A 16 10.15 5.98 -6.59
N ILE A 17 9.22 6.06 -5.62
CA ILE A 17 8.17 5.05 -5.45
C ILE A 17 7.28 4.98 -6.69
N VAL A 18 6.85 6.13 -7.21
CA VAL A 18 6.03 6.20 -8.43
C VAL A 18 6.78 5.66 -9.63
N ALA A 19 8.07 5.99 -9.78
CA ALA A 19 8.90 5.51 -10.87
C ALA A 19 9.06 3.98 -10.83
N ILE A 20 9.28 3.41 -9.65
CA ILE A 20 9.34 1.95 -9.46
C ILE A 20 8.00 1.31 -9.83
N TYR A 21 6.88 1.86 -9.36
CA TYR A 21 5.55 1.35 -9.69
C TYR A 21 5.25 1.38 -11.19
N VAL A 22 5.54 2.50 -11.86
CA VAL A 22 5.36 2.63 -13.32
C VAL A 22 6.28 1.68 -14.07
N ALA A 23 7.54 1.55 -13.67
CA ALA A 23 8.44 0.57 -14.24
C ALA A 23 7.85 -0.85 -14.13
N MET A 24 7.31 -1.20 -12.96
CA MET A 24 6.65 -2.49 -12.72
C MET A 24 5.36 -2.72 -13.53
N LEU A 25 4.69 -1.67 -14.02
CA LEU A 25 3.57 -1.82 -14.94
C LEU A 25 4.04 -1.99 -16.39
N LEU A 26 5.09 -1.28 -16.78
CA LEU A 26 5.63 -1.32 -18.14
C LEU A 26 6.40 -2.62 -18.44
N LEU A 27 7.08 -3.20 -17.45
CA LEU A 27 7.74 -4.49 -17.60
C LEU A 27 6.77 -5.69 -17.46
N ALA A 28 5.51 -5.46 -17.09
CA ALA A 28 4.60 -6.54 -16.75
C ALA A 28 4.21 -7.27 -18.05
N PRO A 29 4.33 -8.60 -18.11
CA PRO A 29 3.86 -9.37 -19.25
C PRO A 29 2.38 -9.11 -19.52
N SER A 30 1.99 -8.99 -20.79
CA SER A 30 0.58 -8.83 -21.18
C SER A 30 -0.22 -10.06 -20.73
N GLY A 31 -1.14 -9.88 -19.78
CA GLY A 31 -1.92 -10.97 -19.18
C GLY A 31 -1.26 -11.63 -17.95
N ALA A 32 -0.25 -10.99 -17.35
CA ALA A 32 0.29 -11.44 -16.07
C ALA A 32 -0.82 -11.41 -15.00
N GLU A 33 -1.31 -12.58 -14.60
CA GLU A 33 -1.99 -12.70 -13.32
C GLU A 33 -0.95 -12.41 -12.25
N PHE A 34 -1.21 -11.37 -11.45
CA PHE A 34 -0.42 -11.08 -10.26
C PHE A 34 -0.77 -12.11 -9.17
N GLY A 35 -0.49 -13.38 -9.46
CA GLY A 35 -0.49 -14.44 -8.47
C GLY A 35 0.67 -14.19 -7.52
N GLY A 36 0.40 -14.23 -6.21
CA GLY A 36 1.46 -14.15 -5.21
C GLY A 36 2.53 -15.22 -5.47
N THR A 37 3.75 -14.97 -4.98
CA THR A 37 4.86 -15.94 -5.07
C THR A 37 4.48 -17.34 -4.59
N ASP A 38 3.52 -17.40 -3.66
CA ASP A 38 3.01 -18.63 -3.08
C ASP A 38 2.18 -19.47 -4.08
N ALA A 39 1.57 -18.86 -5.10
CA ALA A 39 0.85 -19.58 -6.15
C ALA A 39 1.79 -20.43 -7.01
N THR A 40 2.92 -19.85 -7.43
CA THR A 40 3.98 -20.57 -8.17
C THR A 40 4.61 -21.68 -7.32
N ALA A 41 4.77 -21.44 -6.01
CA ALA A 41 5.30 -22.44 -5.09
C ALA A 41 4.33 -23.62 -4.88
N ASN A 42 3.02 -23.34 -4.84
CA ASN A 42 1.98 -24.35 -4.72
C ASN A 42 1.92 -25.29 -5.94
N ASP A 43 2.12 -24.77 -7.15
CA ASP A 43 2.16 -25.62 -8.37
C ASP A 43 3.35 -26.59 -8.38
N MET A 44 4.47 -26.25 -7.74
CA MET A 44 5.64 -27.12 -7.64
C MET A 44 5.57 -28.09 -6.46
N LEU A 45 4.71 -27.82 -5.48
CA LEU A 45 4.56 -28.60 -4.25
C LEU A 45 3.22 -29.34 -4.25
N GLN A 46 3.24 -30.64 -4.56
CA GLN A 46 2.09 -31.54 -4.32
C GLN A 46 1.95 -31.89 -2.83
N ALA A 47 1.93 -30.88 -1.97
CA ALA A 47 1.76 -31.08 -0.53
C ALA A 47 0.26 -31.16 -0.20
N GLU A 48 -0.11 -32.20 0.55
CA GLU A 48 -1.43 -32.26 1.19
C GLU A 48 -1.60 -31.04 2.10
N PRO A 49 -2.70 -30.25 1.96
CA PRO A 49 -2.91 -29.07 2.77
C PRO A 49 -3.01 -29.44 4.25
N TRP A 50 -1.98 -29.12 5.03
CA TRP A 50 -1.96 -29.33 6.48
C TRP A 50 -2.87 -28.36 7.24
N PHE A 51 -3.42 -27.38 6.52
CA PHE A 51 -4.39 -26.43 7.03
C PHE A 51 -5.49 -26.23 5.99
N LYS A 52 -6.75 -26.29 6.44
CA LYS A 52 -7.91 -25.95 5.63
C LYS A 52 -8.36 -24.54 6.01
N PRO A 53 -8.42 -23.57 5.07
CA PRO A 53 -8.89 -22.23 5.36
C PRO A 53 -10.27 -22.29 6.03
N ILE A 54 -10.43 -21.57 7.14
CA ILE A 54 -11.73 -21.45 7.84
C ILE A 54 -12.74 -20.70 6.96
N PHE A 55 -12.24 -19.88 6.02
CA PHE A 55 -12.98 -19.19 4.97
C PHE A 55 -12.28 -19.44 3.63
N SER A 56 -12.99 -19.89 2.61
CA SER A 56 -12.42 -20.04 1.27
C SER A 56 -12.30 -18.66 0.60
N PRO A 57 -11.30 -18.39 -0.26
CA PRO A 57 -11.17 -17.12 -0.97
C PRO A 57 -12.43 -16.72 -1.76
N GLY A 58 -13.25 -17.70 -2.18
CA GLY A 58 -14.54 -17.46 -2.84
C GLY A 58 -15.71 -17.13 -1.90
N ASP A 59 -15.57 -17.36 -0.59
CA ASP A 59 -16.61 -17.08 0.40
C ASP A 59 -16.48 -15.65 0.98
N ILE A 60 -15.32 -15.00 0.78
CA ILE A 60 -15.12 -13.59 1.10
C ILE A 60 -15.77 -12.80 -0.04
N SER A 61 -17.03 -12.40 0.16
CA SER A 61 -17.74 -11.48 -0.74
C SER A 61 -16.86 -10.26 -1.04
N GLY A 62 -16.85 -9.79 -2.30
CA GLY A 62 -16.12 -8.57 -2.69
C GLY A 62 -16.50 -7.32 -1.89
N GLU A 63 -17.65 -7.34 -1.20
CA GLU A 63 -18.06 -6.33 -0.21
C GLU A 63 -17.16 -6.30 1.02
N LEU A 64 -16.69 -7.46 1.50
CA LEU A 64 -15.74 -7.54 2.62
C LEU A 64 -14.33 -7.11 2.19
N GLU A 65 -13.91 -7.48 0.99
CA GLU A 65 -12.63 -7.04 0.43
C GLU A 65 -12.59 -5.51 0.29
N SER A 66 -13.60 -4.94 -0.36
CA SER A 66 -13.74 -3.49 -0.49
C SER A 66 -13.96 -2.78 0.84
N GLY A 67 -14.65 -3.41 1.80
CA GLY A 67 -14.82 -2.91 3.16
C GLY A 67 -13.51 -2.86 3.95
N LEU A 68 -12.65 -3.88 3.81
CA LEU A 68 -11.33 -3.90 4.44
C LEU A 68 -10.40 -2.84 3.83
N PHE A 69 -10.47 -2.66 2.51
CA PHE A 69 -9.76 -1.57 1.82
C PHE A 69 -10.24 -0.18 2.26
N ALA A 70 -11.56 0.01 2.36
CA ALA A 70 -12.15 1.25 2.83
C ALA A 70 -11.75 1.55 4.28
N LEU A 71 -11.70 0.53 5.14
CA LEU A 71 -11.22 0.66 6.52
C LEU A 71 -9.75 1.06 6.58
N GLN A 72 -8.90 0.41 5.79
CA GLN A 72 -7.48 0.76 5.68
C GLN A 72 -7.28 2.20 5.20
N ALA A 73 -8.05 2.61 4.18
CA ALA A 73 -8.03 3.98 3.67
C ALA A 73 -8.50 5.00 4.72
N ALA A 74 -9.55 4.69 5.47
CA ALA A 74 -10.06 5.55 6.54
C ALA A 74 -9.02 5.75 7.64
N LEU A 75 -8.39 4.68 8.11
CA LEU A 75 -7.33 4.75 9.13
C LEU A 75 -6.11 5.52 8.62
N GLY A 76 -5.66 5.24 7.39
CA GLY A 76 -4.58 5.98 6.75
C GLY A 76 -4.88 7.47 6.62
N GLY A 77 -6.11 7.82 6.23
CA GLY A 77 -6.60 9.19 6.12
C GLY A 77 -6.63 9.94 7.46
N ILE A 78 -7.05 9.29 8.54
CA ILE A 78 -7.04 9.87 9.90
C ILE A 78 -5.61 10.20 10.32
N VAL A 79 -4.68 9.24 10.20
CA VAL A 79 -3.28 9.43 10.57
C VAL A 79 -2.65 10.54 9.73
N PHE A 80 -2.86 10.51 8.42
CA PHE A 80 -2.36 11.53 7.51
C PHE A 80 -2.91 12.92 7.84
N GLY A 81 -4.22 13.04 8.04
CA GLY A 81 -4.88 14.29 8.43
C GLY A 81 -4.37 14.85 9.76
N PHE A 82 -4.15 14.00 10.75
CA PHE A 82 -3.56 14.40 12.03
C PHE A 82 -2.13 14.97 11.86
N VAL A 83 -1.30 14.28 11.08
CA VAL A 83 0.07 14.71 10.80
C VAL A 83 0.07 16.06 10.08
N VAL A 84 -0.70 16.18 8.99
CA VAL A 84 -0.83 17.44 8.22
C VAL A 84 -1.35 18.56 9.10
N GLY A 85 -2.41 18.33 9.88
CA GLY A 85 -2.99 19.33 10.79
C GLY A 85 -2.00 19.80 11.86
N ARG A 86 -1.21 18.89 12.43
CA ARG A 86 -0.17 19.23 13.40
C ARG A 86 0.98 20.03 12.78
N PHE A 87 1.39 19.70 11.56
CA PHE A 87 2.38 20.48 10.82
C PHE A 87 1.85 21.86 10.40
N ALA A 88 0.57 21.97 10.05
CA ALA A 88 -0.07 23.23 9.71
C ALA A 88 -0.13 24.18 10.92
N ARG A 89 -0.57 23.69 12.09
CA ARG A 89 -0.62 24.48 13.34
C ARG A 89 0.77 24.95 13.79
N GLY A 90 1.82 24.15 13.57
CA GLY A 90 3.20 24.54 13.88
C GLY A 90 3.80 25.64 12.98
N ARG A 91 3.13 26.00 11.86
CA ARG A 91 3.54 27.15 11.01
C ARG A 91 2.90 28.46 11.43
N ASP A 92 1.73 28.41 12.06
CA ASP A 92 0.96 29.57 12.51
C ASP A 92 1.62 30.24 13.74
N VAL A 93 2.10 29.43 14.69
CA VAL A 93 2.77 29.89 15.92
C VAL A 93 4.14 30.56 15.66
N LYS A 94 4.69 30.48 14.44
CA LYS A 94 5.98 31.11 14.08
C LYS A 94 5.81 32.40 13.25
N GLY A 95 4.59 32.91 13.15
CA GLY A 95 4.23 34.14 12.43
C GLY A 95 4.13 35.40 13.30
N GLU A 96 4.33 35.29 14.62
CA GLU A 96 4.43 36.41 15.56
C GLU A 96 5.87 36.60 16.05
#